data_AF-A0A1E4GRH1-F1
#
_entry.id   AF-A0A1E4GRH1-F1
#
_cell.length_a   1.000
_cell.length_b   1.000
_cell.length_c   1.000
_cell.angle_alpha   90.00
_cell.angle_beta   90.00
_cell.angle_gamma   90.00
#
_symmetry.space_group_name_H-M   'P 1'
#
loop_
_entity.id
_entity.type
_entity.pdbx_description
1 polymer ?
#
loop_
_entity_poly.entity_id
_entity_poly.type
_entity_poly.pdbx_seq_one_letter_code
_entity_poly.pdbx_strand_id
1 'polypeptide(L)'
;MTGAPSHENPSHALAGPIAQAAPAGLLILAAALSVTGCDQPKPRNPPSAAAGPPAAPTPTPPTPDWAKPLLGQALQAAFPKTGACKGNTDIVQRTYAGDPAGVQIHGWGWDAARKARVERVVLTDAEGRIVGAGAGGGERPDVPVALAEVTDGHTGWNADAPVTHGPLLAYGVVADDTACVLGRIDF
;
A
#
# COMPACT_ATOMS: atom_id res chain seq x y z
N MET A 1 -48.67 -13.90 -22.55
CA MET A 1 -48.07 -14.54 -23.73
C MET A 1 -47.72 -13.45 -24.73
N THR A 2 -46.45 -13.03 -24.75
CA THR A 2 -45.76 -12.12 -25.69
C THR A 2 -44.46 -11.73 -24.96
N GLY A 3 -43.23 -12.08 -25.33
CA GLY A 3 -42.70 -12.63 -26.57
C GLY A 3 -41.60 -11.71 -27.13
N ALA A 4 -40.35 -11.94 -26.70
CA ALA A 4 -39.06 -11.57 -27.33
C ALA A 4 -38.60 -10.07 -27.33
N PRO A 5 -37.30 -9.75 -27.53
CA PRO A 5 -36.19 -10.63 -27.92
C PRO A 5 -34.90 -10.58 -27.07
N SER A 6 -34.20 -11.71 -27.13
CA SER A 6 -32.81 -11.93 -26.72
C SER A 6 -31.84 -11.14 -27.59
N HIS A 7 -30.87 -10.48 -26.98
CA HIS A 7 -29.69 -9.96 -27.68
C HIS A 7 -28.52 -10.94 -27.52
N GLU A 8 -28.29 -11.75 -28.56
CA GLU A 8 -27.02 -12.43 -28.80
C GLU A 8 -25.98 -11.39 -29.25
N ASN A 9 -24.79 -11.40 -28.64
CA ASN A 9 -23.65 -10.65 -29.13
C ASN A 9 -22.53 -11.65 -29.48
N PRO A 10 -22.08 -11.73 -30.74
CA PRO A 10 -21.16 -12.75 -31.19
C PRO A 10 -19.73 -12.52 -30.70
N SER A 11 -19.15 -13.61 -30.19
CA SER A 11 -17.71 -13.81 -30.02
C SER A 11 -16.96 -13.56 -31.33
N HIS A 12 -16.12 -12.53 -31.37
CA HIS A 12 -15.07 -12.40 -32.38
C HIS A 12 -13.74 -12.88 -31.80
N ALA A 13 -13.37 -14.08 -32.21
CA ALA A 13 -12.01 -14.60 -32.16
C ALA A 13 -11.14 -13.86 -33.18
N LEU A 14 -9.96 -13.38 -32.77
CA LEU A 14 -8.81 -13.24 -33.65
C LEU A 14 -7.55 -13.66 -32.87
N ALA A 15 -7.17 -14.91 -33.09
CA ALA A 15 -5.83 -15.41 -32.84
C ALA A 15 -4.88 -14.81 -33.89
N GLY A 16 -3.76 -14.25 -33.44
CA GLY A 16 -2.64 -13.87 -34.30
C GLY A 16 -1.35 -14.46 -33.74
N PRO A 17 -0.63 -15.34 -34.46
CA PRO A 17 0.70 -15.76 -34.06
C PRO A 17 1.71 -14.70 -34.53
N ILE A 18 2.49 -14.14 -33.60
CA ILE A 18 3.71 -13.40 -33.96
C ILE A 18 4.89 -14.36 -33.78
N ALA A 19 5.42 -14.81 -34.91
CA ALA A 19 6.63 -15.60 -34.98
C ALA A 19 7.88 -14.69 -35.03
N GLN A 20 8.88 -15.10 -34.27
CA GLN A 20 10.34 -15.05 -34.52
C GLN A 20 11.01 -13.72 -34.89
N ALA A 21 11.99 -13.34 -34.05
CA ALA A 21 13.38 -13.21 -34.51
C ALA A 21 14.33 -13.22 -33.30
N ALA A 22 15.17 -14.25 -33.22
CA ALA A 22 16.37 -14.26 -32.38
C ALA A 22 17.55 -13.74 -33.21
N PRO A 23 18.41 -12.88 -32.66
CA PRO A 23 19.79 -12.81 -33.10
C PRO A 23 20.70 -13.52 -32.08
N ALA A 24 21.33 -14.59 -32.57
CA ALA A 24 22.55 -15.13 -32.00
C ALA A 24 23.65 -14.06 -32.04
N GLY A 25 24.26 -13.79 -30.88
CA GLY A 25 25.38 -12.88 -30.73
C GLY A 25 26.32 -13.38 -29.64
N LEU A 26 27.14 -14.37 -30.00
CA LEU A 26 28.28 -14.86 -29.25
C LEU A 26 29.44 -13.86 -29.44
N LEU A 27 30.04 -13.33 -28.37
CA LEU A 27 31.50 -13.21 -28.23
C LEU A 27 31.92 -12.73 -26.83
N ILE A 28 32.87 -13.51 -26.31
CA ILE A 28 33.55 -13.50 -25.02
C ILE A 28 34.45 -12.27 -24.86
N LEU A 29 34.53 -11.71 -23.65
CA LEU A 29 35.78 -11.16 -23.10
C LEU A 29 35.78 -11.26 -21.58
N ALA A 30 36.42 -12.33 -21.11
CA ALA A 30 36.85 -12.48 -19.73
C ALA A 30 38.09 -11.60 -19.51
N ALA A 31 38.03 -10.68 -18.55
CA ALA A 31 39.20 -10.05 -17.96
C ALA A 31 39.10 -10.17 -16.43
N ALA A 32 39.75 -11.22 -15.92
CA ALA A 32 39.97 -11.41 -14.50
C ALA A 32 41.07 -10.45 -14.03
N LEU A 33 40.70 -9.47 -13.21
CA LEU A 33 41.62 -8.69 -12.38
C LEU A 33 41.24 -8.94 -10.93
N SER A 34 41.70 -10.09 -10.41
CA SER A 34 41.68 -10.42 -9.00
C SER A 34 42.81 -9.67 -8.29
N VAL A 35 42.49 -8.49 -7.72
CA VAL A 35 43.34 -7.85 -6.71
C VAL A 35 42.95 -8.44 -5.35
N THR A 36 43.67 -9.47 -4.94
CA THR A 36 43.60 -10.03 -3.59
C THR A 36 44.38 -9.11 -2.63
N GLY A 37 43.75 -8.02 -2.21
CA GLY A 37 44.18 -7.25 -1.04
C GLY A 37 43.67 -7.95 0.23
N CYS A 38 44.43 -8.92 0.74
CA CYS A 38 44.18 -9.57 2.02
C CYS A 38 44.59 -8.63 3.17
N ASP A 39 43.78 -7.62 3.45
CA ASP A 39 43.84 -6.93 4.75
C ASP A 39 42.78 -7.60 5.64
N GLN A 40 43.22 -8.45 6.57
CA GLN A 40 42.29 -9.09 7.50
C GLN A 40 41.67 -7.99 8.37
N PRO A 41 40.34 -7.76 8.32
CA PRO A 41 39.72 -6.78 9.19
C PRO A 41 39.97 -7.19 10.64
N LYS A 42 40.68 -6.34 11.39
CA LYS A 42 40.90 -6.48 12.83
C LYS A 42 39.56 -6.87 13.48
N PRO A 43 39.49 -7.97 14.25
CA PRO A 43 38.29 -8.34 14.97
C PRO A 43 37.91 -7.19 15.90
N ARG A 44 36.90 -6.41 15.51
CA ARG A 44 36.22 -5.52 16.44
C ARG A 44 35.39 -6.46 17.29
N ASN A 45 35.89 -6.85 18.45
CA ASN A 45 35.02 -7.31 19.52
C ASN A 45 34.18 -6.08 19.89
N PRO A 46 32.88 -5.98 19.49
CA PRO A 46 32.06 -4.95 20.06
C PRO A 46 32.08 -5.16 21.57
N PRO A 47 32.14 -4.09 22.39
CA PRO A 47 31.85 -4.24 23.80
C PRO A 47 30.51 -4.97 23.89
N SER A 48 30.53 -6.15 24.51
CA SER A 48 29.33 -6.92 24.84
C SER A 48 28.58 -6.12 25.90
N ALA A 49 27.89 -5.07 25.45
CA ALA A 49 26.83 -4.48 26.24
C ALA A 49 25.81 -5.60 26.38
N ALA A 50 25.70 -6.16 27.58
CA ALA A 50 24.66 -7.10 27.91
C ALA A 50 23.35 -6.49 27.40
N ALA A 51 22.71 -7.17 26.44
CA ALA A 51 21.42 -6.74 25.94
C ALA A 51 20.52 -6.61 27.16
N GLY A 52 19.97 -5.41 27.39
CA GLY A 52 18.98 -5.22 28.43
C GLY A 52 17.81 -6.19 28.23
N PRO A 53 16.96 -6.39 29.26
CA PRO A 53 15.75 -7.16 29.11
C PRO A 53 15.00 -6.72 27.84
N PRO A 54 14.41 -7.66 27.06
CA PRO A 54 13.63 -7.30 25.89
C PRO A 54 12.58 -6.27 26.28
N ALA A 55 12.46 -5.20 25.48
CA ALA A 55 11.37 -4.25 25.66
C ALA A 55 10.03 -5.00 25.59
N ALA A 56 9.07 -4.60 26.42
CA ALA A 56 7.74 -5.17 26.38
C ALA A 56 7.13 -5.00 24.97
N PRO A 57 6.32 -5.96 24.49
CA PRO A 57 5.66 -5.85 23.20
C PRO A 57 4.72 -4.63 23.18
N THR A 58 4.82 -3.79 22.14
CA THR A 58 3.99 -2.58 21.98
C THR A 58 2.74 -2.91 21.17
N PRO A 59 1.53 -2.84 21.78
CA PRO A 59 0.28 -3.17 21.09
C PRO A 59 -0.05 -2.14 20.00
N THR A 60 -1.01 -2.49 19.17
CA THR A 60 -1.53 -1.59 18.12
C THR A 60 -2.11 -0.32 18.77
N PRO A 61 -1.80 0.88 18.24
CA PRO A 61 -2.41 2.12 18.70
C PRO A 61 -3.95 2.07 18.65
N PRO A 62 -4.65 2.79 19.54
CA PRO A 62 -6.10 2.88 19.48
C PRO A 62 -6.54 3.55 18.19
N THR A 63 -7.63 3.06 17.60
CA THR A 63 -8.25 3.66 16.40
C THR A 63 -8.64 5.12 16.66
N PRO A 64 -8.39 6.03 15.70
CA PRO A 64 -8.82 7.44 15.81
C PRO A 64 -10.31 7.59 16.12
N ASP A 65 -10.67 8.59 16.92
CA ASP A 65 -12.05 8.79 17.41
C ASP A 65 -13.10 8.85 16.28
N TRP A 66 -12.76 9.49 15.16
CA TRP A 66 -13.66 9.60 14.01
C TRP A 66 -13.99 8.25 13.35
N ALA A 67 -13.11 7.27 13.49
CA ALA A 67 -13.22 5.96 12.84
C ALA A 67 -13.76 4.87 13.77
N LYS A 68 -13.77 5.09 15.09
CA LYS A 68 -14.37 4.17 16.06
C LYS A 68 -15.78 3.68 15.68
N PRO A 69 -16.73 4.53 15.27
CA PRO A 69 -18.06 4.06 14.90
C PRO A 69 -18.09 3.25 13.60
N LEU A 70 -17.03 3.30 12.79
CA LEU A 70 -16.95 2.66 11.47
C LEU A 70 -16.38 1.24 11.52
N LEU A 71 -15.66 0.89 12.58
CA LEU A 71 -15.03 -0.42 12.72
C LEU A 71 -16.07 -1.54 12.59
N GLY A 72 -15.75 -2.54 11.77
CA GLY A 72 -16.60 -3.68 11.46
C GLY A 72 -17.74 -3.40 10.47
N GLN A 73 -17.98 -2.14 10.09
CA GLN A 73 -18.97 -1.83 9.05
C GLN A 73 -18.43 -2.20 7.66
N ALA A 74 -19.35 -2.58 6.76
CA ALA A 74 -19.02 -2.68 5.34
C ALA A 74 -18.68 -1.29 4.79
N LEU A 75 -17.63 -1.20 3.98
CA LEU A 75 -17.18 0.08 3.41
C LEU A 75 -18.31 0.80 2.66
N GLN A 76 -19.09 0.09 1.85
CA GLN A 76 -20.17 0.68 1.05
C GLN A 76 -21.34 1.18 1.91
N ALA A 77 -21.51 0.66 3.13
CA ALA A 77 -22.51 1.16 4.06
C ALA A 77 -22.04 2.48 4.72
N ALA A 78 -20.76 2.57 5.07
CA ALA A 78 -20.16 3.77 5.66
C ALA A 78 -19.91 4.88 4.64
N PHE A 79 -19.54 4.52 3.41
CA PHE A 79 -19.18 5.42 2.31
C PHE A 79 -19.85 4.96 1.02
N PRO A 80 -21.11 5.36 0.78
CA PRO A 80 -21.90 4.88 -0.35
C PRO A 80 -21.44 5.43 -1.71
N LYS A 81 -20.56 6.43 -1.71
CA LYS A 81 -20.05 7.04 -2.95
C LYS A 81 -18.61 6.59 -3.21
N THR A 82 -18.32 6.39 -4.49
CA THR A 82 -16.96 6.06 -4.95
C THR A 82 -16.33 7.27 -5.63
N GLY A 83 -15.10 7.58 -5.24
CA GLY A 83 -14.27 8.61 -5.86
C GLY A 83 -13.11 8.04 -6.65
N ALA A 84 -12.36 8.91 -7.30
CA ALA A 84 -11.10 8.57 -7.96
C ALA A 84 -9.95 9.24 -7.21
N CYS A 85 -9.07 8.43 -6.64
CA CYS A 85 -7.83 8.91 -6.03
C CYS A 85 -6.63 8.35 -6.78
N LYS A 86 -5.54 9.10 -6.69
CA LYS A 86 -4.20 8.62 -6.99
C LYS A 86 -3.50 8.37 -5.66
N GLY A 87 -2.76 7.28 -5.57
CA GLY A 87 -2.09 6.93 -4.34
C GLY A 87 -1.24 5.70 -4.53
N ASN A 88 -0.44 5.43 -3.50
CA ASN A 88 0.29 4.20 -3.36
C ASN A 88 0.32 3.80 -1.89
N THR A 89 0.30 2.50 -1.64
CA THR A 89 0.75 1.95 -0.37
C THR A 89 2.24 1.65 -0.50
N ASP A 90 3.07 2.32 0.29
CA ASP A 90 4.52 2.21 0.13
C ASP A 90 5.09 1.05 0.94
N ILE A 91 4.74 0.97 2.23
CA ILE A 91 5.35 0.00 3.13
C ILE A 91 4.46 -0.35 4.33
N VAL A 92 4.53 -1.60 4.76
CA VAL A 92 4.14 -2.03 6.11
C VAL A 92 5.34 -1.72 7.02
N GLN A 93 5.29 -0.59 7.72
CA GLN A 93 6.46 -0.07 8.44
C GLN A 93 6.71 -0.79 9.76
N ARG A 94 5.65 -1.24 10.45
CA ARG A 94 5.75 -1.91 11.75
C ARG A 94 4.74 -3.03 11.86
N THR A 95 5.16 -4.10 12.51
CA THR A 95 4.26 -5.09 13.09
C THR A 95 4.24 -4.85 14.59
N TYR A 96 3.07 -4.50 15.10
CA TYR A 96 2.82 -4.36 16.54
C TYR A 96 2.74 -5.74 17.18
N ALA A 97 3.32 -5.87 18.36
CA ALA A 97 3.26 -7.08 19.16
C ALA A 97 2.47 -6.80 20.43
N GLY A 98 1.72 -7.76 20.96
CA GLY A 98 0.89 -7.57 22.15
C GLY A 98 -0.58 -7.85 21.87
N ASP A 99 -1.47 -7.26 22.66
CA ASP A 99 -2.91 -7.48 22.54
C ASP A 99 -3.68 -6.13 22.46
N PRO A 100 -4.21 -5.74 21.27
CA PRO A 100 -4.12 -6.46 20.01
C PRO A 100 -2.78 -6.23 19.27
N ALA A 101 -2.23 -7.29 18.69
CA ALA A 101 -1.16 -7.20 17.69
C ALA A 101 -1.73 -6.68 16.37
N GLY A 102 -0.88 -6.14 15.50
CA GLY A 102 -1.35 -5.46 14.30
C GLY A 102 -0.24 -4.96 13.40
N VAL A 103 -0.61 -4.09 12.46
CA VAL A 103 0.32 -3.48 11.51
C VAL A 103 0.11 -1.98 11.40
N GLN A 104 1.21 -1.29 11.11
CA GLN A 104 1.21 0.10 10.66
C GLN A 104 1.61 0.16 9.19
N ILE A 105 0.83 0.91 8.42
CA ILE A 105 0.94 1.01 6.98
C ILE A 105 1.12 2.48 6.61
N HIS A 106 2.04 2.73 5.68
CA HIS A 106 2.39 4.05 5.17
C HIS A 106 2.11 4.11 3.67
N GLY A 107 1.68 5.28 3.21
CA GLY A 107 1.47 5.53 1.80
C GLY A 107 1.30 7.01 1.49
N TRP A 108 0.79 7.31 0.31
CA TRP A 108 0.32 8.64 -0.06
C TRP A 108 -1.02 8.59 -0.82
N GLY A 109 -1.74 9.72 -0.84
CA GLY A 109 -3.06 9.79 -1.46
C GLY A 109 -3.45 11.20 -1.90
N TRP A 110 -4.08 11.29 -3.06
CA TRP A 110 -4.51 12.51 -3.73
C TRP A 110 -5.90 12.37 -4.36
N ASP A 111 -6.83 13.25 -3.97
CA ASP A 111 -8.11 13.44 -4.64
C ASP A 111 -7.89 14.31 -5.89
N ALA A 112 -7.89 13.68 -7.06
CA ALA A 112 -7.64 14.37 -8.33
C ALA A 112 -8.77 15.34 -8.71
N ALA A 113 -10.00 15.10 -8.25
CA ALA A 113 -11.14 15.95 -8.57
C ALA A 113 -11.11 17.24 -7.74
N ARG A 114 -10.79 17.14 -6.45
CA ARG A 114 -10.70 18.29 -5.54
C ARG A 114 -9.33 18.95 -5.50
N LYS A 115 -8.33 18.32 -6.12
CA LYS A 115 -6.91 18.73 -6.06
C LYS A 115 -6.45 18.90 -4.61
N ALA A 116 -6.70 17.88 -3.80
CA ALA A 116 -6.43 17.90 -2.38
C ALA A 116 -5.80 16.57 -1.92
N ARG A 117 -4.97 16.65 -0.88
CA ARG A 117 -4.49 15.44 -0.20
C ARG A 117 -5.65 14.68 0.43
N VAL A 118 -5.47 13.38 0.61
CA VAL A 118 -6.38 12.56 1.43
C VAL A 118 -6.09 12.82 2.90
N GLU A 119 -7.08 13.29 3.66
CA GLU A 119 -6.90 13.61 5.10
C GLU A 119 -7.17 12.41 6.02
N ARG A 120 -7.93 11.42 5.53
CA ARG A 120 -8.38 10.26 6.31
C ARG A 120 -8.27 9.00 5.48
N VAL A 121 -7.82 7.93 6.12
CA VAL A 121 -7.69 6.61 5.48
C VAL A 121 -8.46 5.58 6.29
N VAL A 122 -9.14 4.67 5.61
CA VAL A 122 -9.68 3.43 6.21
C VAL A 122 -9.04 2.24 5.53
N LEU A 123 -8.86 1.16 6.30
CA LEU A 123 -8.34 -0.12 5.84
C LEU A 123 -9.46 -1.14 5.91
N THR A 124 -9.66 -1.90 4.83
CA THR A 124 -10.65 -2.98 4.81
C THR A 124 -10.00 -4.36 4.69
N ASP A 125 -10.63 -5.36 5.30
CA ASP A 125 -10.32 -6.78 5.08
C ASP A 125 -10.81 -7.28 3.70
N ALA A 126 -10.65 -8.59 3.46
CA ALA A 126 -11.07 -9.26 2.23
C ALA A 126 -12.60 -9.25 2.04
N GLU A 127 -13.35 -9.18 3.12
CA GLU A 127 -14.82 -9.08 3.13
C GLU A 127 -15.31 -7.63 2.94
N GLY A 128 -14.39 -6.66 2.81
CA GLY A 128 -14.73 -5.25 2.63
C GLY A 128 -15.20 -4.57 3.90
N ARG A 129 -14.91 -5.13 5.09
CA ARG A 129 -15.19 -4.51 6.38
C ARG A 129 -14.04 -3.65 6.85
N ILE A 130 -14.37 -2.51 7.45
CA ILE A 130 -13.38 -1.58 7.98
C ILE A 130 -12.74 -2.17 9.24
N VAL A 131 -11.43 -2.43 9.17
CA VAL A 131 -10.65 -3.04 10.27
C VAL A 131 -9.59 -2.10 10.83
N GLY A 132 -9.25 -1.03 10.12
CA GLY A 132 -8.25 -0.06 10.56
C GLY A 132 -8.52 1.33 9.99
N ALA A 133 -7.82 2.31 10.53
CA ALA A 133 -7.96 3.69 10.08
C ALA A 133 -6.71 4.51 10.40
N GLY A 134 -6.62 5.66 9.74
CA GLY A 134 -5.42 6.48 9.74
C GLY A 134 -5.67 7.93 9.35
N ALA A 135 -4.62 8.72 9.45
CA ALA A 135 -4.63 10.14 9.10
C ALA A 135 -3.65 10.41 7.95
N GLY A 136 -4.03 11.38 7.12
CA GLY A 136 -3.16 11.98 6.12
C GLY A 136 -2.39 13.19 6.64
N GLY A 137 -1.72 13.90 5.73
CA GLY A 137 -0.94 15.10 6.02
C GLY A 137 0.54 14.86 6.29
N GLY A 138 1.04 13.63 6.09
CA GLY A 138 2.46 13.32 6.21
C GLY A 138 3.27 13.91 5.05
N GLU A 139 4.52 14.32 5.33
CA GLU A 139 5.40 14.87 4.31
C GLU A 139 5.81 13.82 3.26
N ARG A 140 5.67 14.20 1.99
CA ARG A 140 5.99 13.47 0.76
C ARG A 140 6.40 14.44 -0.36
N PRO A 141 7.50 15.20 -0.19
CA PRO A 141 7.97 16.15 -1.19
C PRO A 141 8.41 15.47 -2.50
N ASP A 142 8.68 14.17 -2.47
CA ASP A 142 8.99 13.36 -3.65
C ASP A 142 7.79 13.18 -4.59
N VAL A 143 6.57 13.18 -4.07
CA VAL A 143 5.35 12.98 -4.87
C VAL A 143 5.08 14.12 -5.86
N PRO A 144 5.02 15.41 -5.47
CA PRO A 144 4.83 16.50 -6.44
C PRO A 144 6.02 16.64 -7.42
N VAL A 145 7.22 16.18 -7.06
CA VAL A 145 8.37 16.12 -7.97
C VAL A 145 8.16 15.06 -9.05
N ALA A 146 7.62 13.89 -8.69
CA ALA A 146 7.35 12.80 -9.62
C ALA A 146 6.05 12.98 -10.43
N LEU A 147 5.05 13.65 -9.85
CA LEU A 147 3.69 13.78 -10.39
C LEU A 147 3.25 15.25 -10.36
N ALA A 148 3.45 15.96 -11.47
CA ALA A 148 3.20 17.41 -11.55
C ALA A 148 1.73 17.84 -11.31
N GLU A 149 0.77 16.93 -11.40
CA GLU A 149 -0.64 17.20 -11.06
C GLU A 149 -0.90 17.24 -9.55
N VAL A 150 0.00 16.64 -8.75
CA VAL A 150 -0.02 16.71 -7.30
C VAL A 150 0.71 17.96 -6.89
N THR A 151 0.03 18.84 -6.15
CA THR A 151 0.53 20.19 -5.83
C THR A 151 0.80 20.40 -4.34
N ASP A 152 0.50 19.40 -3.50
CA ASP A 152 0.76 19.41 -2.06
C ASP A 152 1.88 18.42 -1.73
N GLY A 153 2.87 18.88 -0.95
CA GLY A 153 3.94 18.04 -0.42
C GLY A 153 3.56 17.24 0.81
N HIS A 154 2.33 17.34 1.32
CA HIS A 154 1.85 16.64 2.53
C HIS A 154 0.84 15.53 2.19
N THR A 155 1.09 14.78 1.13
CA THR A 155 0.17 13.74 0.64
C THR A 155 0.30 12.41 1.35
N GLY A 156 1.26 12.27 2.27
CA GLY A 156 1.50 11.06 3.03
C GLY A 156 0.37 10.74 4.01
N TRP A 157 0.17 9.46 4.28
CA TRP A 157 -0.76 8.98 5.29
C TRP A 157 -0.19 7.77 6.03
N ASN A 158 -0.66 7.60 7.27
CA ASN A 158 -0.36 6.46 8.12
C ASN A 158 -1.66 5.88 8.64
N ALA A 159 -1.80 4.56 8.60
CA ALA A 159 -2.97 3.85 9.12
C ALA A 159 -2.55 2.60 9.90
N ASP A 160 -3.25 2.35 11.00
CA ASP A 160 -3.02 1.20 11.87
C ASP A 160 -4.23 0.26 11.80
N ALA A 161 -3.97 -1.05 11.84
CA ALA A 161 -5.00 -2.08 11.92
C ALA A 161 -4.58 -3.20 12.89
N PRO A 162 -5.46 -3.65 13.80
CA PRO A 162 -5.22 -4.77 14.72
C PRO A 162 -5.38 -6.12 14.01
N VAL A 163 -4.71 -6.28 12.86
CA VAL A 163 -4.68 -7.52 12.07
C VAL A 163 -3.25 -7.90 11.79
N THR A 164 -2.96 -9.20 11.79
CA THR A 164 -1.59 -9.73 11.68
C THR A 164 -1.32 -10.46 10.37
N HIS A 165 -2.34 -10.64 9.53
CA HIS A 165 -2.25 -11.38 8.28
C HIS A 165 -3.43 -11.05 7.37
N GLY A 166 -3.28 -11.41 6.10
CA GLY A 166 -4.34 -11.34 5.11
C GLY A 166 -4.33 -10.01 4.33
N PRO A 167 -5.02 -9.96 3.18
CA PRO A 167 -5.00 -8.79 2.34
C PRO A 167 -5.76 -7.64 3.00
N LEU A 168 -5.19 -6.44 2.89
CA LEU A 168 -5.89 -5.20 3.19
C LEU A 168 -6.04 -4.35 1.93
N LEU A 169 -7.09 -3.55 1.91
CA LEU A 169 -7.28 -2.52 0.91
C LEU A 169 -7.38 -1.16 1.59
N ALA A 170 -6.51 -0.23 1.18
CA ALA A 170 -6.51 1.13 1.68
C ALA A 170 -7.44 2.01 0.84
N TYR A 171 -8.28 2.79 1.53
CA TYR A 171 -9.16 3.76 0.93
C TYR A 171 -8.94 5.14 1.51
N GLY A 172 -8.87 6.15 0.66
CA GLY A 172 -8.96 7.54 1.06
C GLY A 172 -10.41 7.92 1.27
N VAL A 173 -10.71 8.53 2.42
CA VAL A 173 -12.03 9.11 2.70
C VAL A 173 -11.99 10.59 2.32
N VAL A 174 -12.66 10.92 1.22
CA VAL A 174 -12.79 12.27 0.69
C VAL A 174 -14.18 12.81 1.02
N ALA A 175 -14.51 14.04 0.59
CA ALA A 175 -15.74 14.69 1.07
C ALA A 175 -17.03 13.97 0.65
N ASP A 176 -18.12 14.25 1.37
CA ASP A 176 -19.49 13.80 1.06
C ASP A 176 -19.68 12.27 1.11
N ASP A 177 -19.09 11.61 2.12
CA ASP A 177 -19.12 10.14 2.31
C ASP A 177 -18.60 9.35 1.10
N THR A 178 -17.56 9.90 0.48
CA THR A 178 -16.92 9.30 -0.69
C THR A 178 -15.64 8.61 -0.28
N ALA A 179 -15.46 7.36 -0.69
CA ALA A 179 -14.22 6.61 -0.55
C ALA A 179 -13.61 6.31 -1.92
N CYS A 180 -12.28 6.27 -1.99
CA CYS A 180 -11.53 5.98 -3.20
C CYS A 180 -10.37 5.04 -2.90
N VAL A 181 -10.06 4.11 -3.79
CA VAL A 181 -8.97 3.13 -3.58
C VAL A 181 -7.61 3.85 -3.64
N LEU A 182 -6.73 3.53 -2.69
CA LEU A 182 -5.33 3.99 -2.66
C LEU A 182 -4.34 2.88 -2.98
N GLY A 183 -4.67 1.63 -2.64
CA GLY A 183 -3.80 0.50 -2.93
C GLY A 183 -4.17 -0.75 -2.14
N ARG A 184 -3.85 -1.91 -2.71
CA ARG A 184 -3.92 -3.22 -2.05
C ARG A 184 -2.61 -3.51 -1.33
N ILE A 185 -2.70 -4.24 -0.23
CA ILE A 185 -1.60 -4.56 0.66
C ILE A 185 -1.68 -6.05 0.97
N ASP A 186 -0.60 -6.77 0.67
CA ASP A 186 -0.46 -8.19 0.98
C ASP A 186 0.75 -8.35 1.92
N PHE A 187 0.54 -8.95 3.10
CA PHE A 187 1.57 -9.16 4.13
C PHE A 187 1.27 -10.40 4.97
#